data_AF-A0A367QBT2-F1
#
_entry.id   AF-A0A367QBT2-F1
#
_cell.length_a   1.000
_cell.length_b   1.000
_cell.length_c   1.000
_cell.angle_alpha   90.00
_cell.angle_beta   90.00
_cell.angle_gamma   90.00
#
_symmetry.space_group_name_H-M   'P 1'
#
loop_
_entity.id
_entity.type
_entity.pdbx_description
1 polymer ?
#
loop_
_entity_poly.entity_id
_entity_poly.type
_entity_poly.pdbx_seq_one_letter_code
_entity_poly.pdbx_strand_id
1 'polypeptide(L)'
;MTSPMEEFGLNFEQTKILCSFQYFLIQQDVDTEADLLTKQLKLRYLNHWIKSIEKFLSSIASNGLEKKNTSLYTDYSSFEEVFKRMKWSINKKRPLYSIVLELSLFNLYAPFGTEEDEQFKKLKISERFSSIILERLMFFAHELGVEKEYVIRFQSNHQKWTNEIIGSSPLNFLLGGLIGGAVVAAVAAAIAIPVLVPLLAPILAPGLSGAAAISAVLAALGGGAIAAGGFGMAGGMTVIVGGGAILGTGAGTGISSLFAQSPNLAVREAAKFLVTFNDIILVQEDVIKQQIALNARNIIKAQRNKINEIEEQILEMQMARVNTQEQINNLQQVVKYFRKALEISQKLLKSFLDKNGLY
;
A
#
# COMPACT_ATOMS: atom_id res chain seq x y z
N MET A 1 7.57 24.73 7.03
CA MET A 1 7.35 23.62 7.98
C MET A 1 6.74 22.48 7.19
N THR A 2 7.43 21.35 7.10
CA THR A 2 6.85 20.13 6.54
C THR A 2 5.69 19.69 7.43
N SER A 3 4.59 19.22 6.84
CA SER A 3 3.45 18.70 7.61
C SER A 3 3.94 17.51 8.46
N PRO A 4 3.48 17.32 9.71
CA PRO A 4 3.78 16.12 10.48
C PRO A 4 3.51 14.84 9.68
N MET A 5 2.55 14.87 8.75
CA MET A 5 2.19 13.74 7.89
C MET A 5 3.18 13.48 6.74
N GLU A 6 3.97 14.48 6.32
CA GLU A 6 5.06 14.27 5.34
C GLU A 6 6.20 13.42 5.92
N GLU A 7 6.39 13.48 7.25
CA GLU A 7 7.44 12.73 7.95
C GLU A 7 7.26 11.22 7.84
N PHE A 8 6.02 10.75 7.56
CA PHE A 8 5.73 9.33 7.59
C PHE A 8 5.62 8.61 6.23
N GLY A 9 5.75 9.29 5.09
CA GLY A 9 5.86 8.60 3.79
C GLY A 9 7.23 7.95 3.58
N LEU A 10 7.36 7.08 2.57
CA LEU A 10 8.64 6.78 1.95
C LEU A 10 8.99 7.91 0.98
N ASN A 11 10.25 8.34 1.01
CA ASN A 11 10.77 9.26 0.00
C ASN A 11 11.00 8.53 -1.34
N PHE A 12 11.42 9.27 -2.36
CA PHE A 12 11.66 8.72 -3.69
C PHE A 12 12.65 7.55 -3.70
N GLU A 13 13.81 7.69 -3.05
CA GLU A 13 14.84 6.64 -3.02
C GLU A 13 14.35 5.39 -2.27
N GLN A 14 13.66 5.59 -1.14
CA GLN A 14 13.07 4.50 -0.37
C GLN A 14 11.97 3.77 -1.16
N THR A 15 11.15 4.50 -1.92
CA THR A 15 10.15 3.93 -2.82
C THR A 15 10.81 3.11 -3.92
N LYS A 16 11.85 3.65 -4.55
CA LYS A 16 12.62 2.94 -5.58
C LYS A 16 13.21 1.64 -5.04
N ILE A 17 13.72 1.66 -3.81
CA ILE A 17 14.26 0.48 -3.14
C ILE A 17 13.17 -0.56 -2.83
N LEU A 18 12.00 -0.12 -2.32
CA LEU A 18 10.83 -1.00 -2.15
C LEU A 18 10.45 -1.69 -3.46
N CYS A 19 10.30 -0.92 -4.55
CA CYS A 19 9.98 -1.46 -5.86
C CYS A 19 11.06 -2.43 -6.37
N SER A 20 12.34 -2.16 -6.11
CA SER A 20 13.41 -3.11 -6.45
C SER A 20 13.31 -4.43 -5.64
N PHE A 21 12.98 -4.39 -4.35
CA PHE A 21 12.71 -5.63 -3.60
C PHE A 21 11.52 -6.42 -4.18
N GLN A 22 10.46 -5.73 -4.59
CA GLN A 22 9.29 -6.35 -5.23
C GLN A 22 9.64 -6.99 -6.58
N TYR A 23 10.49 -6.32 -7.38
CA TYR A 23 11.06 -6.89 -8.59
C TYR A 23 11.74 -8.24 -8.29
N PHE A 24 12.60 -8.31 -7.27
CA PHE A 24 13.29 -9.55 -6.92
C PHE A 24 12.35 -10.66 -6.41
N LEU A 25 11.20 -10.32 -5.80
CA LEU A 25 10.17 -11.33 -5.47
C LEU A 25 9.54 -11.91 -6.73
N ILE A 26 9.13 -11.06 -7.68
CA ILE A 26 8.50 -11.54 -8.93
C ILE A 26 9.53 -12.33 -9.76
N GLN A 27 10.76 -11.86 -9.85
CA GLN A 27 11.84 -12.54 -10.57
C GLN A 27 12.11 -13.92 -9.98
N GLN A 28 12.14 -14.06 -8.66
CA GLN A 28 12.36 -15.36 -8.05
C GLN A 28 11.24 -16.35 -8.39
N ASP A 29 9.97 -15.92 -8.41
CA ASP A 29 8.88 -16.81 -8.85
C ASP A 29 8.99 -17.22 -10.31
N VAL A 30 9.44 -16.31 -11.18
CA VAL A 30 9.73 -16.60 -12.58
C VAL A 30 10.84 -17.64 -12.70
N ASP A 31 11.90 -17.51 -11.90
CA ASP A 31 13.07 -18.38 -11.95
C ASP A 31 12.74 -19.80 -11.48
N THR A 32 11.87 -19.91 -10.47
CA THR A 32 11.42 -21.19 -9.93
C THR A 32 10.30 -21.87 -10.73
N GLU A 33 9.71 -21.18 -11.70
CA GLU A 33 8.69 -21.75 -12.60
C GLU A 33 9.31 -22.83 -13.51
N ALA A 34 8.73 -24.02 -13.49
CA ALA A 34 9.19 -25.15 -14.28
C ALA A 34 8.52 -25.22 -15.66
N ASP A 35 7.24 -24.82 -15.74
CA ASP A 35 6.53 -24.82 -17.01
C ASP A 35 6.99 -23.66 -17.90
N LEU A 36 7.52 -23.98 -19.08
CA LEU A 36 8.15 -22.99 -19.95
C LEU A 36 7.16 -21.92 -20.45
N LEU A 37 5.91 -22.30 -20.73
CA LEU A 37 4.88 -21.38 -21.21
C LEU A 37 4.45 -20.41 -20.10
N THR A 38 4.24 -20.93 -18.90
CA THR A 38 3.94 -20.13 -17.71
C THR A 38 5.11 -19.21 -17.36
N LYS A 39 6.34 -19.71 -17.45
CA LYS A 39 7.56 -18.91 -17.23
C LYS A 39 7.66 -17.75 -18.23
N GLN A 40 7.39 -17.99 -19.51
CA GLN A 40 7.33 -16.93 -20.52
C GLN A 40 6.24 -15.91 -20.24
N LEU A 41 5.07 -16.34 -19.77
CA LEU A 41 3.99 -15.43 -19.39
C LEU A 41 4.35 -14.59 -18.15
N LYS A 42 5.01 -15.19 -17.14
CA LYS A 42 5.53 -14.48 -15.97
C LYS A 42 6.62 -13.47 -16.34
N LEU A 43 7.52 -13.80 -17.27
CA LEU A 43 8.51 -12.87 -17.81
C LEU A 43 7.85 -11.69 -18.51
N ARG A 44 6.79 -11.94 -19.30
CA ARG A 44 6.01 -10.87 -19.92
C ARG A 44 5.36 -9.98 -18.87
N TYR A 45 4.72 -10.57 -17.86
CA TYR A 45 4.18 -9.81 -16.72
C TYR A 45 5.25 -8.94 -16.05
N LEU A 46 6.41 -9.50 -15.72
CA LEU A 46 7.51 -8.79 -15.08
C LEU A 46 7.98 -7.59 -15.91
N ASN A 47 8.09 -7.74 -17.23
CA ASN A 47 8.44 -6.64 -18.12
C ASN A 47 7.38 -5.53 -18.14
N HIS A 48 6.09 -5.87 -18.08
CA HIS A 48 5.01 -4.88 -17.96
C HIS A 48 5.05 -4.18 -16.61
N TRP A 49 5.33 -4.93 -15.54
CA TRP A 49 5.45 -4.40 -14.20
C TRP A 49 6.59 -3.37 -14.11
N ILE A 50 7.79 -3.70 -14.58
CA ILE A 50 8.96 -2.79 -14.59
C ILE A 50 8.61 -1.49 -15.31
N LYS A 51 8.12 -1.58 -16.55
CA LYS A 51 7.78 -0.39 -17.36
C LYS A 51 6.73 0.49 -16.67
N SER A 52 5.78 -0.12 -15.98
CA SER A 52 4.71 0.60 -15.28
C SER A 52 5.24 1.31 -14.03
N ILE A 53 6.09 0.64 -13.26
CA ILE A 53 6.72 1.21 -12.07
C ILE A 53 7.72 2.31 -12.44
N GLU A 54 8.52 2.15 -13.49
CA GLU A 54 9.44 3.21 -13.93
C GLU A 54 8.70 4.47 -14.40
N LYS A 55 7.53 4.31 -15.04
CA LYS A 55 6.64 5.43 -15.35
C LYS A 55 6.12 6.10 -14.08
N PHE A 56 5.65 5.33 -13.11
CA PHE A 56 5.22 5.83 -11.81
C PHE A 56 6.35 6.60 -11.08
N LEU A 57 7.55 6.03 -11.03
CA LEU A 57 8.73 6.70 -10.47
C LEU A 57 9.03 8.01 -11.21
N SER A 58 8.87 8.02 -12.53
CA SER A 58 9.07 9.22 -13.35
C SER A 58 8.06 10.31 -13.06
N SER A 59 6.78 9.98 -12.84
CA SER A 59 5.77 10.99 -12.48
C SER A 59 6.03 11.61 -11.12
N ILE A 60 6.44 10.81 -10.12
CA ILE A 60 6.74 11.35 -8.78
C ILE A 60 8.11 12.07 -8.73
N ALA A 61 9.04 11.73 -9.63
CA ALA A 61 10.33 12.42 -9.77
C ALA A 61 10.18 13.81 -10.42
N SER A 62 9.25 13.96 -11.36
CA SER A 62 9.05 15.19 -12.16
C SER A 62 8.52 16.38 -11.37
N ASN A 63 8.15 16.18 -10.10
CA ASN A 63 7.76 17.26 -9.18
C ASN A 63 8.97 17.99 -8.54
N GLY A 64 10.20 17.63 -8.89
CA GLY A 64 11.44 18.26 -8.42
C GLY A 64 12.26 18.91 -9.54
N LEU A 65 13.14 19.85 -9.18
CA LEU A 65 14.03 20.58 -10.12
C LEU A 65 15.17 19.70 -10.70
N GLU A 66 15.45 18.54 -10.10
CA GLU A 66 16.54 17.64 -10.51
C GLU A 66 16.03 16.40 -11.25
N LYS A 67 16.69 16.05 -12.36
CA LYS A 67 16.41 14.83 -13.13
C LYS A 67 16.88 13.60 -12.34
N LYS A 68 15.94 12.91 -11.68
CA LYS A 68 16.24 11.66 -10.95
C LYS A 68 16.28 10.45 -11.87
N ASN A 69 17.13 9.48 -11.56
CA ASN A 69 17.14 8.18 -12.25
C ASN A 69 15.99 7.31 -11.75
N THR A 70 15.03 7.01 -12.63
CA THR A 70 13.80 6.29 -12.33
C THR A 70 13.84 4.80 -12.66
N SER A 71 14.94 4.33 -13.27
CA SER A 71 15.12 2.91 -13.60
C SER A 71 15.34 2.06 -12.36
N LEU A 72 14.65 0.93 -12.27
CA LEU A 72 14.77 0.02 -11.13
C LEU A 72 16.16 -0.63 -11.06
N TYR A 73 16.60 -0.94 -9.86
CA TYR A 73 17.74 -1.84 -9.67
C TYR A 73 17.27 -3.27 -9.88
N THR A 74 17.76 -3.92 -10.93
CA THR A 74 17.42 -5.30 -11.32
C THR A 74 18.59 -6.27 -11.17
N ASP A 75 19.79 -5.76 -10.94
CA ASP A 75 20.96 -6.54 -10.54
C ASP A 75 21.09 -6.53 -9.01
N TYR A 76 21.10 -7.71 -8.39
CA TYR A 76 21.05 -7.81 -6.92
C TYR A 76 22.32 -7.27 -6.26
N SER A 77 23.50 -7.55 -6.81
CA SER A 77 24.77 -7.09 -6.24
C SER A 77 24.87 -5.56 -6.22
N SER A 78 24.48 -4.91 -7.33
CA SER A 78 24.44 -3.45 -7.42
C SER A 78 23.34 -2.85 -6.55
N PHE A 79 22.19 -3.51 -6.45
CA PHE A 79 21.10 -3.11 -5.58
C PHE A 79 21.50 -3.17 -4.09
N GLU A 80 22.24 -4.21 -3.71
CA GLU A 80 22.66 -4.44 -2.34
C GLU A 80 23.46 -3.28 -1.77
N GLU A 81 24.43 -2.77 -2.53
CA GLU A 81 25.21 -1.58 -2.20
C GLU A 81 24.34 -0.32 -2.05
N VAL A 82 23.28 -0.20 -2.84
CA VAL A 82 22.37 0.95 -2.76
C VAL A 82 21.51 0.89 -1.51
N PHE A 83 20.85 -0.24 -1.24
CA PHE A 83 19.96 -0.32 -0.08
C PHE A 83 20.75 -0.32 1.24
N LYS A 84 21.96 -0.87 1.29
CA LYS A 84 22.84 -0.79 2.47
C LYS A 84 23.25 0.66 2.78
N ARG A 85 23.57 1.46 1.77
CA ARG A 85 23.83 2.90 1.95
C ARG A 85 22.61 3.66 2.45
N MET A 86 21.43 3.36 1.90
CA MET A 86 20.16 3.94 2.36
C MET A 86 19.86 3.55 3.81
N LYS A 87 20.07 2.29 4.19
CA LYS A 87 19.93 1.81 5.57
C LYS A 87 20.86 2.55 6.53
N TRP A 88 22.13 2.76 6.14
CA TRP A 88 23.11 3.46 6.97
C TRP A 88 22.82 4.95 7.14
N SER A 89 22.22 5.60 6.13
CA SER A 89 21.87 7.03 6.19
C SER A 89 20.55 7.33 6.91
N ILE A 90 19.76 6.29 7.21
CA ILE A 90 18.49 6.45 7.93
C ILE A 90 18.73 6.60 9.43
N ASN A 91 18.33 7.76 9.97
CA ASN A 91 18.39 8.03 11.42
C ASN A 91 17.24 7.38 12.21
N LYS A 92 16.08 7.16 11.58
CA LYS A 92 14.88 6.59 12.23
C LYS A 92 14.45 5.32 11.51
N LYS A 93 14.35 4.17 12.20
CA LYS A 93 14.10 2.87 11.55
C LYS A 93 12.74 2.74 10.86
N ARG A 94 11.79 3.64 11.13
CA ARG A 94 10.41 3.62 10.63
C ARG A 94 10.28 3.30 9.12
N PRO A 95 11.01 3.94 8.18
CA PRO A 95 10.89 3.65 6.75
C PRO A 95 11.26 2.19 6.41
N LEU A 96 12.19 1.58 7.16
CA LEU A 96 12.60 0.18 6.96
C LEU A 96 11.45 -0.77 7.32
N TYR A 97 10.77 -0.53 8.45
CA TYR A 97 9.55 -1.27 8.82
C TYR A 97 8.43 -1.08 7.81
N SER A 98 8.26 0.13 7.26
CA SER A 98 7.26 0.39 6.20
C SER A 98 7.58 -0.37 4.91
N ILE A 99 8.85 -0.48 4.51
CA ILE A 99 9.26 -1.31 3.37
C ILE A 99 8.91 -2.77 3.63
N VAL A 100 9.23 -3.31 4.82
CA VAL A 100 8.91 -4.70 5.19
C VAL A 100 7.40 -4.95 5.22
N LEU A 101 6.60 -4.00 5.73
CA LEU A 101 5.14 -4.09 5.71
C LEU A 101 4.60 -4.22 4.29
N GLU A 102 5.04 -3.34 3.38
CA GLU A 102 4.57 -3.36 1.99
C GLU A 102 5.02 -4.62 1.25
N LEU A 103 6.24 -5.10 1.50
CA LEU A 103 6.72 -6.39 0.97
C LEU A 103 5.89 -7.56 1.49
N SER A 104 5.54 -7.55 2.78
CA SER A 104 4.79 -8.63 3.42
C SER A 104 3.34 -8.73 2.94
N LEU A 105 2.80 -7.63 2.37
CA LEU A 105 1.42 -7.53 1.87
C LEU A 105 1.36 -7.34 0.34
N PHE A 106 2.48 -7.55 -0.36
CA PHE A 106 2.64 -7.27 -1.79
C PHE A 106 1.91 -8.29 -2.67
N ASN A 107 0.89 -7.87 -3.41
CA ASN A 107 0.12 -8.80 -4.23
C ASN A 107 0.83 -9.11 -5.57
N LEU A 108 1.45 -10.29 -5.69
CA LEU A 108 2.04 -10.76 -6.94
C LEU A 108 0.96 -10.93 -8.02
N TYR A 109 1.31 -10.59 -9.26
CA TYR A 109 0.44 -10.74 -10.43
C TYR A 109 -0.83 -9.88 -10.40
N ALA A 110 -0.78 -8.75 -9.69
CA ALA A 110 -1.84 -7.73 -9.78
C ALA A 110 -2.02 -7.22 -11.22
N PRO A 111 -3.27 -6.96 -11.66
CA PRO A 111 -3.60 -6.54 -13.03
C PRO A 111 -3.06 -5.14 -13.38
N PHE A 112 -2.88 -4.84 -14.67
CA PHE A 112 -2.37 -3.54 -15.17
C PHE A 112 -3.44 -2.68 -15.87
N GLY A 113 -4.67 -3.17 -16.02
CA GLY A 113 -5.73 -2.50 -16.76
C GLY A 113 -5.50 -2.60 -18.27
N THR A 114 -4.86 -3.68 -18.71
CA THR A 114 -4.50 -3.93 -20.11
C THR A 114 -5.28 -5.11 -20.68
N GLU A 115 -5.39 -5.21 -22.01
CA GLU A 115 -6.01 -6.37 -22.67
C GLU A 115 -5.32 -7.70 -22.29
N GLU A 116 -4.03 -7.65 -21.94
CA GLU A 116 -3.26 -8.81 -21.50
C GLU A 116 -3.60 -9.27 -20.07
N ASP A 117 -4.37 -8.50 -19.30
CA ASP A 117 -4.76 -8.88 -17.94
C ASP A 117 -5.56 -10.19 -17.91
N GLU A 118 -6.33 -10.52 -18.95
CA GLU A 118 -7.03 -11.81 -19.04
C GLU A 118 -6.06 -13.00 -19.10
N GLN A 119 -4.86 -12.79 -19.65
CA GLN A 119 -3.79 -13.78 -19.63
C GLN A 119 -3.11 -13.79 -18.25
N PHE A 120 -2.82 -12.61 -17.69
CA PHE A 120 -2.14 -12.49 -16.39
C PHE A 120 -2.98 -12.96 -15.21
N LYS A 121 -4.32 -12.87 -15.26
CA LYS A 121 -5.23 -13.42 -14.23
C LYS A 121 -5.06 -14.92 -14.00
N LYS A 122 -4.48 -15.64 -14.97
CA LYS A 122 -4.20 -17.07 -14.89
C LYS A 122 -2.88 -17.37 -14.17
N LEU A 123 -2.02 -16.36 -14.00
CA LEU A 123 -0.74 -16.53 -13.32
C LEU A 123 -0.98 -16.84 -11.85
N LYS A 124 -0.32 -17.91 -11.42
CA LYS A 124 -0.23 -18.31 -10.02
C LYS A 124 1.24 -18.34 -9.64
N ILE A 125 1.48 -18.11 -8.36
CA ILE A 125 2.78 -18.38 -7.76
C ILE A 125 3.13 -19.86 -7.98
N SER A 126 4.37 -20.13 -8.39
CA SER A 126 4.87 -21.50 -8.58
C SER A 126 4.93 -22.24 -7.23
N GLU A 127 4.75 -23.56 -7.24
CA GLU A 127 4.80 -24.38 -6.02
C GLU A 127 6.14 -24.23 -5.28
N ARG A 128 7.24 -24.19 -6.04
CA ARG A 128 8.58 -23.97 -5.49
C ARG A 128 8.68 -22.61 -4.80
N PHE A 129 8.22 -21.53 -5.43
CA PHE A 129 8.25 -20.21 -4.79
C PHE A 129 7.34 -20.14 -3.58
N SER A 130 6.15 -20.73 -3.67
CA SER A 130 5.20 -20.85 -2.55
C SER A 130 5.85 -21.42 -1.28
N SER A 131 6.73 -22.42 -1.44
CA SER A 131 7.44 -23.03 -0.30
C SER A 131 8.54 -22.16 0.33
N ILE A 132 9.11 -21.20 -0.42
CA ILE A 132 10.27 -20.39 0.02
C ILE A 132 9.96 -18.90 0.19
N ILE A 133 8.78 -18.43 -0.20
CA ILE A 133 8.43 -17.00 -0.20
C ILE A 133 8.51 -16.38 1.20
N LEU A 134 8.10 -17.13 2.23
CA LEU A 134 8.18 -16.66 3.61
C LEU A 134 9.63 -16.49 4.07
N GLU A 135 10.49 -17.47 3.77
CA GLU A 135 11.92 -17.39 4.06
C GLU A 135 12.58 -16.23 3.31
N ARG A 136 12.17 -15.99 2.05
CA ARG A 136 12.65 -14.85 1.26
C ARG A 136 12.25 -13.51 1.87
N LEU A 137 11.00 -13.36 2.30
CA LEU A 137 10.54 -12.14 2.96
C LEU A 137 11.28 -11.91 4.30
N MET A 138 11.49 -12.97 5.08
CA MET A 138 12.27 -12.92 6.31
C MET A 138 13.74 -12.52 6.06
N PHE A 139 14.33 -13.04 4.99
CA PHE A 139 15.67 -12.64 4.55
C PHE A 139 15.71 -11.16 4.18
N PHE A 140 14.75 -10.65 3.41
CA PHE A 140 14.68 -9.22 3.09
C PHE A 140 14.48 -8.33 4.33
N ALA A 141 13.64 -8.76 5.29
CA ALA A 141 13.48 -8.04 6.55
C ALA A 141 14.82 -7.95 7.31
N HIS A 142 15.53 -9.08 7.43
CA HIS A 142 16.86 -9.12 8.05
C HIS A 142 17.86 -8.18 7.35
N GLU A 143 17.93 -8.21 6.02
CA GLU A 143 18.80 -7.32 5.24
C GLU A 143 18.48 -5.83 5.48
N LEU A 144 17.19 -5.50 5.58
CA LEU A 144 16.71 -4.16 5.94
C LEU A 144 16.98 -3.80 7.41
N GLY A 145 17.43 -4.73 8.25
CA GLY A 145 17.66 -4.51 9.68
C GLY A 145 16.38 -4.46 10.51
N VAL A 146 15.34 -5.12 10.01
CA VAL A 146 14.06 -5.36 10.69
C VAL A 146 14.04 -6.81 11.14
N GLU A 147 13.53 -7.07 12.34
CA GLU A 147 13.46 -8.43 12.88
C GLU A 147 12.52 -9.29 12.00
N LYS A 148 12.97 -10.50 11.64
CA LYS A 148 12.26 -11.38 10.68
C LYS A 148 10.83 -11.70 11.10
N GLU A 149 10.56 -11.70 12.41
CA GLU A 149 9.24 -11.95 13.00
C GLU A 149 8.22 -10.90 12.59
N TYR A 150 8.65 -9.70 12.18
CA TYR A 150 7.76 -8.65 11.70
C TYR A 150 7.03 -9.03 10.41
N VAL A 151 7.58 -9.91 9.57
CA VAL A 151 6.90 -10.39 8.36
C VAL A 151 5.60 -11.11 8.74
N ILE A 152 5.70 -12.10 9.63
CA ILE A 152 4.54 -12.87 10.11
C ILE A 152 3.62 -11.96 10.94
N ARG A 153 4.18 -11.10 11.79
CA ARG A 153 3.40 -10.18 12.63
C ARG A 153 2.56 -9.23 11.80
N PHE A 154 3.12 -8.62 10.76
CA PHE A 154 2.39 -7.69 9.89
C PHE A 154 1.27 -8.39 9.14
N GLN A 155 1.52 -9.58 8.59
CA GLN A 155 0.50 -10.39 7.92
C GLN A 155 -0.64 -10.80 8.86
N SER A 156 -0.29 -11.32 10.05
CA SER A 156 -1.25 -11.74 11.07
C SER A 156 -2.08 -10.56 11.59
N ASN A 157 -1.44 -9.43 11.89
CA ASN A 157 -2.14 -8.25 12.37
C ASN A 157 -3.00 -7.61 11.27
N HIS A 158 -2.56 -7.62 10.01
CA HIS A 158 -3.38 -7.17 8.89
C HIS A 158 -4.68 -7.99 8.79
N GLN A 159 -4.57 -9.31 8.81
CA GLN A 159 -5.74 -10.20 8.82
C GLN A 159 -6.63 -9.99 10.05
N LYS A 160 -6.02 -9.86 11.23
CA LYS A 160 -6.75 -9.56 12.48
C LYS A 160 -7.56 -8.26 12.34
N TRP A 161 -6.94 -7.18 11.87
CA TRP A 161 -7.62 -5.90 11.71
C TRP A 161 -8.69 -5.95 10.63
N THR A 162 -8.47 -6.66 9.52
CA THR A 162 -9.53 -6.94 8.53
C THR A 162 -10.72 -7.61 9.22
N ASN A 163 -10.50 -8.66 10.01
CA ASN A 163 -11.57 -9.34 10.75
C ASN A 163 -12.29 -8.44 11.76
N GLU A 164 -11.57 -7.53 12.43
CA GLU A 164 -12.19 -6.56 13.36
C GLU A 164 -12.99 -5.47 12.64
N ILE A 165 -12.64 -5.12 11.39
CA ILE A 165 -13.32 -4.09 10.60
C ILE A 165 -14.64 -4.62 10.02
N ILE A 166 -14.64 -5.82 9.42
CA ILE A 166 -15.79 -6.36 8.68
C ILE A 166 -16.51 -7.54 9.37
N GLY A 167 -16.03 -7.97 10.54
CA GLY A 167 -16.50 -9.18 11.22
C GLY A 167 -15.78 -10.43 10.73
N SER A 168 -15.61 -11.45 11.58
CA SER A 168 -14.81 -12.64 11.26
C SER A 168 -15.53 -13.56 10.27
N SER A 169 -14.93 -13.79 9.10
CA SER A 169 -15.42 -14.72 8.08
C SER A 169 -14.26 -15.50 7.45
N PRO A 170 -14.46 -16.78 7.10
CA PRO A 170 -13.48 -17.54 6.33
C PRO A 170 -13.17 -16.95 4.96
N LEU A 171 -13.92 -15.96 4.44
CA LEU A 171 -13.62 -15.24 3.20
C LEU A 171 -12.68 -14.04 3.40
N ASN A 172 -12.42 -13.61 4.64
CA ASN A 172 -11.61 -12.43 4.93
C ASN A 172 -10.11 -12.63 4.69
N PHE A 173 -9.63 -13.88 4.68
CA PHE A 173 -8.26 -14.19 4.25
C PHE A 173 -7.96 -13.63 2.85
N LEU A 174 -8.97 -13.54 1.99
CA LEU A 174 -8.86 -12.96 0.66
C LEU A 174 -8.45 -11.48 0.70
N LEU A 175 -8.92 -10.74 1.71
CA LEU A 175 -8.65 -9.32 1.91
C LEU A 175 -7.43 -9.07 2.82
N GLY A 176 -7.05 -10.06 3.63
CA GLY A 176 -5.95 -10.01 4.58
C GLY A 176 -4.55 -10.17 3.98
N GLY A 177 -4.44 -10.50 2.69
CA GLY A 177 -3.17 -10.47 1.95
C GLY A 177 -2.04 -11.31 2.56
N LEU A 178 -2.34 -12.49 3.10
CA LEU A 178 -1.33 -13.37 3.70
C LEU A 178 -0.43 -13.97 2.62
N ILE A 179 0.86 -13.63 2.64
CA ILE A 179 1.88 -14.17 1.75
C ILE A 179 2.91 -14.93 2.58
N GLY A 180 2.59 -16.19 2.90
CA GLY A 180 3.48 -17.09 3.62
C GLY A 180 2.91 -17.57 4.96
N GLY A 181 2.65 -18.88 5.04
CA GLY A 181 2.23 -19.59 6.25
C GLY A 181 0.88 -20.30 6.11
N ALA A 182 0.91 -21.64 5.95
CA ALA A 182 -0.17 -22.65 5.88
C ALA A 182 -1.36 -22.43 4.91
N VAL A 183 -1.66 -21.19 4.53
CA VAL A 183 -2.67 -20.82 3.54
C VAL A 183 -1.97 -19.94 2.52
N VAL A 184 -1.21 -20.56 1.62
CA VAL A 184 -0.81 -19.92 0.34
C VAL A 184 -2.02 -19.96 -0.57
N ALA A 185 -3.07 -19.25 -0.17
CA ALA A 185 -4.03 -18.81 -1.15
C ALA A 185 -3.41 -17.55 -1.73
N ALA A 186 -2.73 -17.69 -2.87
CA ALA A 186 -2.55 -16.59 -3.80
C ALA A 186 -3.94 -16.10 -4.16
N VAL A 187 -4.47 -15.19 -3.35
CA VAL A 187 -5.76 -14.62 -3.59
C VAL A 187 -5.54 -13.48 -4.56
N ALA A 188 -5.51 -13.86 -5.83
CA ALA A 188 -5.93 -13.00 -6.92
C ALA A 188 -7.45 -12.72 -6.85
N ALA A 189 -8.05 -12.60 -5.66
CA ALA A 189 -9.41 -12.07 -5.56
C ALA A 189 -9.30 -10.60 -5.87
N ALA A 190 -9.44 -10.30 -7.16
CA ALA A 190 -10.32 -9.29 -7.71
C ALA A 190 -10.67 -8.17 -6.73
N ILE A 191 -9.64 -7.53 -6.19
CA ILE A 191 -9.74 -6.16 -5.80
C ILE A 191 -10.07 -5.49 -7.13
N ALA A 192 -11.21 -4.82 -7.24
CA ALA A 192 -11.69 -4.27 -8.52
C ALA A 192 -10.85 -3.07 -8.99
N ILE A 193 -9.56 -3.05 -8.67
CA ILE A 193 -8.58 -2.01 -8.97
C ILE A 193 -8.65 -1.59 -10.44
N PRO A 194 -8.74 -2.48 -11.46
CA PRO A 194 -8.71 -2.05 -12.86
C PRO A 194 -9.79 -1.04 -13.25
N VAL A 195 -11.00 -1.14 -12.69
CA VAL A 195 -12.12 -0.23 -13.01
C VAL A 195 -11.90 1.18 -12.43
N LEU A 196 -11.09 1.27 -11.38
CA LEU A 196 -10.96 2.44 -10.51
C LEU A 196 -9.86 3.39 -10.99
N VAL A 197 -8.92 2.86 -11.73
CA VAL A 197 -7.64 3.50 -11.98
C VAL A 197 -7.67 4.74 -12.88
N PRO A 198 -8.61 4.90 -13.83
CA PRO A 198 -8.75 6.17 -14.57
C PRO A 198 -8.93 7.39 -13.65
N LEU A 199 -9.51 7.21 -12.46
CA LEU A 199 -9.78 8.27 -11.49
C LEU A 199 -8.53 8.59 -10.63
N LEU A 200 -7.59 7.66 -10.54
CA LEU A 200 -6.35 7.78 -9.77
C LEU A 200 -5.16 8.26 -10.59
N ALA A 201 -5.17 7.92 -11.88
CA ALA A 201 -4.13 8.24 -12.85
C ALA A 201 -3.66 9.72 -12.75
N PRO A 202 -4.54 10.72 -12.74
CA PRO A 202 -4.13 12.13 -12.67
C PRO A 202 -3.43 12.51 -11.35
N ILE A 203 -3.68 11.74 -10.28
CA ILE A 203 -3.28 12.05 -8.91
C ILE A 203 -1.98 11.33 -8.54
N LEU A 204 -1.96 10.00 -8.75
CA LEU A 204 -0.82 9.14 -8.37
C LEU A 204 0.26 9.12 -9.45
N ALA A 205 -0.11 9.46 -10.67
CA ALA A 205 0.77 9.47 -11.83
C ALA A 205 0.67 10.84 -12.56
N PRO A 206 0.93 11.96 -11.87
CA PRO A 206 0.79 13.29 -12.47
C PRO A 206 1.69 13.41 -13.72
N GLY A 207 1.15 14.00 -14.79
CA GLY A 207 1.84 14.12 -16.07
C GLY A 207 1.79 12.87 -16.96
N LEU A 208 1.28 11.74 -16.47
CA LEU A 208 0.92 10.60 -17.31
C LEU A 208 -0.54 10.69 -17.74
N SER A 209 -0.86 10.16 -18.92
CA SER A 209 -2.23 10.10 -19.43
C SER A 209 -2.57 8.73 -20.03
N GLY A 210 -3.87 8.47 -20.19
CA GLY A 210 -4.39 7.26 -20.83
C GLY A 210 -3.91 5.95 -20.18
N ALA A 211 -3.68 4.93 -21.01
CA ALA A 211 -3.28 3.60 -20.56
C ALA A 211 -1.96 3.60 -19.77
N ALA A 212 -1.05 4.54 -20.04
CA ALA A 212 0.23 4.64 -19.34
C ALA A 212 0.06 5.06 -17.87
N ALA A 213 -0.82 6.04 -17.61
CA ALA A 213 -1.16 6.45 -16.25
C ALA A 213 -1.89 5.32 -15.51
N ILE A 214 -2.79 4.62 -16.22
CA ILE A 214 -3.54 3.51 -15.64
C ILE A 214 -2.61 2.37 -15.23
N SER A 215 -1.75 1.92 -16.14
CA SER A 215 -0.80 0.84 -15.83
C SER A 215 0.15 1.21 -14.69
N ALA A 216 0.66 2.45 -14.67
CA ALA A 216 1.56 2.94 -13.64
C ALA A 216 0.91 2.91 -12.25
N VAL A 217 -0.32 3.40 -12.15
CA VAL A 217 -1.08 3.39 -10.91
C VAL A 217 -1.45 1.98 -10.47
N LEU A 218 -1.89 1.13 -11.39
CA LEU A 218 -2.22 -0.26 -11.08
C LEU A 218 -1.02 -1.04 -10.56
N ALA A 219 0.13 -0.87 -11.22
CA ALA A 219 1.39 -1.46 -10.78
C ALA A 219 1.80 -0.92 -9.42
N ALA A 220 1.61 0.37 -9.13
CA ALA A 220 1.92 0.95 -7.82
C ALA A 220 0.96 0.45 -6.72
N LEU A 221 -0.35 0.39 -6.98
CA LEU A 221 -1.38 -0.05 -6.02
C LEU A 221 -1.31 -1.56 -5.75
N GLY A 222 -1.23 -2.36 -6.82
CA GLY A 222 -1.03 -3.81 -6.76
C GLY A 222 0.34 -4.17 -6.18
N GLY A 223 1.33 -3.32 -6.49
CA GLY A 223 2.67 -3.24 -5.91
C GLY A 223 2.72 -3.07 -4.40
N GLY A 224 1.72 -2.46 -3.75
CA GLY A 224 1.93 -1.95 -2.39
C GLY A 224 2.92 -0.76 -2.34
N ALA A 225 3.26 -0.15 -3.49
CA ALA A 225 4.10 1.04 -3.57
C ALA A 225 3.35 2.34 -3.22
N ILE A 226 2.22 2.26 -2.51
CA ILE A 226 1.42 3.42 -2.04
C ILE A 226 2.13 4.17 -0.92
N ALA A 227 3.16 3.57 -0.32
CA ALA A 227 3.97 4.25 0.68
C ALA A 227 4.81 5.41 0.10
N ALA A 228 4.88 5.55 -1.22
CA ALA A 228 5.56 6.66 -1.89
C ALA A 228 4.82 7.99 -1.72
N GLY A 229 5.41 8.92 -0.98
CA GLY A 229 4.93 10.29 -0.84
C GLY A 229 4.36 10.59 0.54
N GLY A 230 5.08 11.41 1.29
CA GLY A 230 4.48 12.18 2.38
C GLY A 230 3.42 13.15 1.85
N PHE A 231 2.55 13.65 2.73
CA PHE A 231 1.48 14.65 2.50
C PHE A 231 1.92 15.94 1.74
N GLY A 232 2.25 15.85 0.46
CA GLY A 232 2.65 16.98 -0.39
C GLY A 232 1.55 17.33 -1.38
N MET A 233 1.16 18.61 -1.41
CA MET A 233 0.07 19.25 -2.18
C MET A 233 0.15 19.17 -3.72
N ALA A 234 0.66 18.09 -4.30
CA ALA A 234 0.55 17.85 -5.74
C ALA A 234 -0.77 17.12 -6.02
N GLY A 235 -1.87 17.87 -6.21
CA GLY A 235 -3.13 17.33 -6.75
C GLY A 235 -4.27 17.03 -5.74
N GLY A 236 -4.24 17.59 -4.52
CA GLY A 236 -5.35 17.45 -3.54
C GLY A 236 -5.39 16.11 -2.79
N MET A 237 -4.35 15.30 -2.91
CA MET A 237 -4.21 13.96 -2.35
C MET A 237 -3.31 13.96 -1.13
N THR A 238 -3.73 13.34 -0.04
CA THR A 238 -3.04 13.33 1.25
C THR A 238 -2.77 11.93 1.85
N VAL A 239 -1.60 11.35 1.55
CA VAL A 239 -1.04 10.03 1.99
C VAL A 239 -1.03 9.83 3.50
N ILE A 240 -2.10 9.27 4.08
CA ILE A 240 -2.03 8.79 5.46
C ILE A 240 -1.12 7.58 5.47
N VAL A 241 -0.19 7.64 6.40
CA VAL A 241 1.02 6.86 6.35
C VAL A 241 0.79 5.39 6.64
N GLY A 242 1.59 4.57 5.94
CA GLY A 242 1.66 3.13 6.15
C GLY A 242 0.50 2.38 5.51
N GLY A 243 0.19 2.77 4.28
CA GLY A 243 -0.67 2.06 3.36
C GLY A 243 -2.14 2.03 3.75
N GLY A 244 -2.64 3.18 4.23
CA GLY A 244 -4.05 3.51 4.11
C GLY A 244 -4.25 4.42 2.90
N ALA A 245 -4.93 3.94 1.86
CA ALA A 245 -5.41 4.76 0.77
C ALA A 245 -6.09 6.06 1.25
N ILE A 246 -5.97 7.04 0.39
CA ILE A 246 -6.09 8.46 0.70
C ILE A 246 -7.34 9.00 0.05
N LEU A 247 -7.92 10.03 0.63
CA LEU A 247 -9.14 10.61 0.12
C LEU A 247 -8.80 12.00 -0.41
N GLY A 248 -8.78 12.11 -1.74
CA GLY A 248 -8.66 13.37 -2.46
C GLY A 248 -9.98 14.12 -2.49
N THR A 249 -9.91 15.45 -2.55
CA THR A 249 -11.06 16.37 -2.56
C THR A 249 -11.67 16.47 -3.96
N GLY A 250 -12.94 16.09 -4.12
CA GLY A 250 -13.73 16.40 -5.32
C GLY A 250 -14.90 15.43 -5.56
N ALA A 251 -16.12 15.95 -5.59
CA ALA A 251 -17.29 15.21 -6.09
C ALA A 251 -17.08 14.85 -7.57
N GLY A 252 -16.94 13.55 -7.85
CA GLY A 252 -16.92 13.02 -9.22
C GLY A 252 -15.55 12.73 -9.85
N THR A 253 -14.43 13.13 -9.24
CA THR A 253 -13.07 12.90 -9.81
C THR A 253 -12.00 12.45 -8.80
N GLY A 254 -12.39 12.11 -7.56
CA GLY A 254 -11.46 11.71 -6.48
C GLY A 254 -11.59 10.25 -6.03
N ILE A 255 -10.83 9.84 -5.00
CA ILE A 255 -10.74 8.44 -4.53
C ILE A 255 -12.04 7.87 -3.94
N SER A 256 -12.96 8.74 -3.53
CA SER A 256 -14.33 8.35 -3.18
C SER A 256 -14.98 7.51 -4.28
N SER A 257 -14.75 7.85 -5.55
CA SER A 257 -15.23 7.05 -6.68
C SER A 257 -14.62 5.63 -6.75
N LEU A 258 -13.44 5.37 -6.19
CA LEU A 258 -12.87 4.01 -6.13
C LEU A 258 -13.56 3.16 -5.07
N PHE A 259 -13.68 3.75 -3.90
CA PHE A 259 -14.35 3.12 -2.76
C PHE A 259 -15.83 2.89 -3.07
N ALA A 260 -16.44 3.78 -3.86
CA ALA A 260 -17.77 3.63 -4.41
C ALA A 260 -17.94 2.40 -5.33
N GLN A 261 -16.87 1.85 -5.92
CA GLN A 261 -16.98 0.65 -6.76
C GLN A 261 -16.28 -0.58 -6.15
N SER A 262 -15.41 -0.39 -5.15
CA SER A 262 -14.80 -1.49 -4.41
C SER A 262 -14.60 -1.13 -2.93
N PRO A 263 -15.63 -1.31 -2.09
CA PRO A 263 -15.52 -1.12 -0.64
C PRO A 263 -14.44 -1.99 0.01
N ASN A 264 -14.12 -3.14 -0.58
CA ASN A 264 -13.11 -4.08 -0.09
C ASN A 264 -11.69 -3.49 -0.11
N LEU A 265 -11.40 -2.54 -1.00
CA LEU A 265 -10.16 -1.76 -0.96
C LEU A 265 -10.05 -0.98 0.36
N ALA A 266 -11.12 -0.34 0.79
CA ALA A 266 -11.11 0.42 2.03
C ALA A 266 -10.82 -0.46 3.24
N VAL A 267 -11.29 -1.71 3.24
CA VAL A 267 -10.99 -2.68 4.31
C VAL A 267 -9.51 -3.00 4.36
N ARG A 268 -8.91 -3.41 3.22
CA ARG A 268 -7.49 -3.77 3.14
C ARG A 268 -6.59 -2.62 3.59
N GLU A 269 -6.90 -1.42 3.14
CA GLU A 269 -6.11 -0.22 3.42
C GLU A 269 -6.33 0.27 4.87
N ALA A 270 -7.56 0.17 5.41
CA ALA A 270 -7.83 0.45 6.82
C ALA A 270 -7.12 -0.53 7.76
N ALA A 271 -7.06 -1.82 7.39
CA ALA A 271 -6.32 -2.83 8.14
C ALA A 271 -4.81 -2.56 8.14
N LYS A 272 -4.24 -2.20 6.98
CA LYS A 272 -2.82 -1.86 6.85
C LYS A 272 -2.46 -0.57 7.60
N PHE A 273 -3.34 0.44 7.57
CA PHE A 273 -3.24 1.60 8.45
C PHE A 273 -3.15 1.20 9.93
N LEU A 274 -4.01 0.29 10.39
CA LEU A 274 -3.98 -0.19 11.78
C LEU A 274 -2.70 -0.96 12.12
N VAL A 275 -2.15 -1.74 11.19
CA VAL A 275 -0.82 -2.36 11.36
C VAL A 275 0.25 -1.28 11.53
N THR A 276 0.29 -0.27 10.67
CA THR A 276 1.26 0.82 10.79
C THR A 276 1.09 1.59 12.10
N PHE A 277 -0.15 1.94 12.45
CA PHE A 277 -0.44 2.68 13.67
C PHE A 277 0.04 1.89 14.91
N ASN A 278 -0.33 0.62 15.00
CA ASN A 278 -0.03 -0.23 16.16
C ASN A 278 1.42 -0.70 16.21
N ASP A 279 1.93 -1.23 15.09
CA ASP A 279 3.18 -2.01 15.04
C ASP A 279 4.38 -1.23 14.51
N ILE A 280 4.17 0.01 14.03
CA ILE A 280 5.26 0.88 13.54
C ILE A 280 5.29 2.19 14.32
N ILE A 281 4.16 2.89 14.47
CA ILE A 281 4.13 4.24 15.07
C ILE A 281 4.14 4.20 16.60
N LEU A 282 3.25 3.44 17.23
CA LEU A 282 3.16 3.43 18.70
C LEU A 282 4.34 2.72 19.40
N VAL A 283 5.13 1.95 18.66
CA VAL A 283 6.25 1.17 19.20
C VAL A 283 7.62 1.76 18.92
N GLN A 284 7.71 2.96 18.34
CA GLN A 284 8.99 3.61 18.07
C GLN A 284 9.82 3.73 19.37
N GLU A 285 11.04 3.19 19.33
CA GLU A 285 11.99 3.23 20.46
C GLU A 285 12.90 4.46 20.37
N ASP A 286 13.16 4.92 19.15
CA ASP A 286 13.98 6.08 18.79
C ASP A 286 13.25 7.42 18.95
N VAL A 287 11.99 7.40 19.42
CA VAL A 287 11.15 8.58 19.59
C VAL A 287 10.61 8.64 21.01
N ILE A 288 10.72 9.81 21.66
CA ILE A 288 10.18 10.02 23.00
C ILE A 288 8.66 9.81 23.02
N LYS A 289 8.13 9.21 24.10
CA LYS A 289 6.73 8.76 24.17
C LYS A 289 5.72 9.91 24.01
N GLN A 290 6.05 11.11 24.48
CA GLN A 290 5.24 12.32 24.30
C GLN A 290 5.10 12.69 22.82
N GLN A 291 6.18 12.58 22.05
CA GLN A 291 6.15 12.88 20.61
C GLN A 291 5.38 11.80 19.85
N ILE A 292 5.50 10.52 20.23
CA ILE A 292 4.66 9.44 19.68
C ILE A 292 3.18 9.72 19.93
N ALA A 293 2.82 10.10 21.16
CA ALA A 293 1.45 10.45 21.51
C ALA A 293 0.93 11.63 20.67
N LEU A 294 1.72 12.70 20.52
CA LEU A 294 1.35 13.86 19.69
C LEU A 294 1.15 13.47 18.22
N ASN A 295 2.07 12.69 17.67
CA ASN A 295 2.01 12.18 16.31
C ASN A 295 0.76 11.33 16.08
N ALA A 296 0.48 10.39 16.99
CA ALA A 296 -0.70 9.54 16.93
C ALA A 296 -2.01 10.36 17.04
N ARG A 297 -2.08 11.37 17.92
CA ARG A 297 -3.22 12.30 17.99
C ARG A 297 -3.45 13.04 16.67
N ASN A 298 -2.38 13.52 16.04
CA ASN A 298 -2.46 14.19 14.75
C ASN A 298 -2.96 13.24 13.65
N ILE A 299 -2.52 11.98 13.64
CA ILE A 299 -2.95 10.96 12.67
C ILE A 299 -4.44 10.67 12.84
N ILE A 300 -4.92 10.47 14.07
CA ILE A 300 -6.34 10.26 14.37
C ILE A 300 -7.18 11.47 13.94
N LYS A 301 -6.69 12.70 14.17
CA LYS A 301 -7.36 13.92 13.73
C LYS A 301 -7.45 13.99 12.20
N ALA A 302 -6.37 13.69 11.49
CA ALA A 302 -6.36 13.66 10.03
C ALA A 302 -7.33 12.60 9.48
N GLN A 303 -7.34 11.40 10.06
CA GLN A 303 -8.28 10.34 9.70
C GLN A 303 -9.74 10.78 9.90
N ARG A 304 -10.07 11.42 11.02
CA ARG A 304 -11.42 11.94 11.29
C ARG A 304 -11.85 12.98 10.27
N ASN A 305 -10.99 13.95 9.98
CA ASN A 305 -11.29 14.98 8.98
C ASN A 305 -11.57 14.35 7.61
N LYS A 306 -10.78 13.35 7.22
CA LYS A 306 -11.00 12.63 5.95
C LYS A 306 -12.28 11.83 5.89
N ILE A 307 -12.71 11.22 7.01
CA ILE A 307 -14.04 10.58 7.07
C ILE A 307 -15.15 11.61 6.84
N ASN A 308 -15.07 12.77 7.50
CA ASN A 308 -16.07 13.83 7.35
C ASN A 308 -16.13 14.35 5.90
N GLU A 309 -14.98 14.52 5.24
CA GLU A 309 -14.92 14.91 3.82
C GLU A 309 -15.63 13.88 2.90
N ILE A 310 -15.57 12.56 3.19
CA ILE A 310 -16.36 11.58 2.43
C ILE A 310 -17.85 11.78 2.68
N GLU A 311 -18.24 12.00 3.94
CA GLU A 311 -19.65 12.15 4.28
C GLU A 311 -20.27 13.38 3.61
N GLU A 312 -19.54 14.49 3.55
CA GLU A 312 -19.91 15.68 2.78
C GLU A 312 -20.06 15.34 1.29
N GLN A 313 -19.11 14.61 0.69
CA GLN A 313 -19.21 14.17 -0.70
C GLN A 313 -20.42 13.27 -0.96
N ILE A 314 -20.77 12.38 -0.03
CA ILE A 314 -21.97 11.53 -0.14
C ILE A 314 -23.23 12.39 -0.17
N LEU A 315 -23.32 13.44 0.66
CA LEU A 315 -24.45 14.37 0.68
C LEU A 315 -24.56 15.14 -0.64
N GLU A 316 -23.44 15.64 -1.17
CA GLU A 316 -23.41 16.32 -2.47
C GLU A 316 -23.88 15.41 -3.61
N MET A 317 -23.40 14.15 -3.63
CA MET A 317 -23.81 13.15 -4.62
C MET A 317 -25.32 12.85 -4.56
N GLN A 318 -25.88 12.77 -3.34
CA GLN A 318 -27.32 12.56 -3.13
C GLN A 318 -28.15 13.76 -3.64
N MET A 319 -27.66 14.99 -3.41
CA MET A 319 -28.34 16.21 -3.84
C MET A 319 -28.29 16.40 -5.36
N ALA A 320 -27.15 16.10 -5.99
CA ALA A 320 -26.94 16.32 -7.42
C ALA A 320 -27.66 15.30 -8.32
N ARG A 321 -28.07 14.13 -7.79
CA ARG A 321 -28.68 13.00 -8.54
C ARG A 321 -27.87 12.50 -9.74
N VAL A 322 -26.56 12.77 -9.79
CA VAL A 322 -25.67 12.38 -10.90
C VAL A 322 -25.04 10.99 -10.69
N ASN A 323 -25.06 10.46 -9.46
CA ASN A 323 -24.45 9.17 -9.10
C ASN A 323 -25.49 8.06 -8.91
N THR A 324 -25.06 6.80 -9.08
CA THR A 324 -25.95 5.66 -8.84
C THR A 324 -26.17 5.43 -7.35
N GLN A 325 -27.35 4.94 -6.98
CA GLN A 325 -27.64 4.56 -5.59
C GLN A 325 -26.63 3.52 -5.05
N GLU A 326 -26.12 2.65 -5.93
CA GLU A 326 -25.08 1.67 -5.61
C GLU A 326 -23.77 2.34 -5.19
N GLN A 327 -23.30 3.35 -5.94
CA GLN A 327 -22.08 4.10 -5.59
C GLN A 327 -22.19 4.80 -4.23
N ILE A 328 -23.37 5.39 -3.96
CA ILE A 328 -23.67 6.04 -2.68
C ILE A 328 -23.63 5.01 -1.54
N ASN A 329 -24.27 3.85 -1.72
CA ASN A 329 -24.29 2.79 -0.72
C ASN A 329 -22.88 2.24 -0.44
N ASN A 330 -22.07 2.06 -1.48
CA ASN A 330 -20.69 1.59 -1.36
C ASN A 330 -19.80 2.60 -0.60
N LEU A 331 -19.98 3.90 -0.86
CA LEU A 331 -19.29 4.95 -0.10
C LEU A 331 -19.71 5.00 1.36
N GLN A 332 -21.00 4.85 1.65
CA GLN A 332 -21.48 4.73 3.03
C GLN A 332 -20.86 3.52 3.74
N GLN A 333 -20.69 2.41 3.02
CA GLN A 333 -20.03 1.22 3.55
C GLN A 333 -18.54 1.49 3.86
N VAL A 334 -17.84 2.22 2.99
CA VAL A 334 -16.46 2.65 3.22
C VAL A 334 -16.32 3.56 4.44
N VAL A 335 -17.24 4.53 4.61
CA VAL A 335 -17.30 5.36 5.82
C VAL A 335 -17.41 4.52 7.08
N LYS A 336 -18.24 3.46 7.07
CA LYS A 336 -18.35 2.53 8.21
C LYS A 336 -17.02 1.84 8.51
N TYR A 337 -16.32 1.35 7.49
CA TYR A 337 -15.00 0.70 7.67
C TYR A 337 -13.96 1.66 8.25
N PHE A 338 -13.88 2.89 7.74
CA PHE A 338 -12.94 3.88 8.26
C PHE A 338 -13.30 4.37 9.66
N ARG A 339 -14.59 4.52 9.99
CA ARG A 339 -15.03 4.80 11.37
C ARG A 339 -14.62 3.69 12.31
N LYS A 340 -14.78 2.42 11.90
CA LYS A 340 -14.34 1.29 12.70
C LYS A 340 -12.83 1.31 12.96
N ALA A 341 -12.03 1.58 11.93
CA ALA A 341 -10.59 1.74 12.08
C ALA A 341 -10.20 2.96 12.96
N LEU A 342 -10.94 4.07 12.87
CA LEU A 342 -10.77 5.24 13.73
C LEU A 342 -11.07 4.93 15.21
N GLU A 343 -12.11 4.14 15.49
CA GLU A 343 -12.40 3.68 16.85
C GLU A 343 -11.28 2.80 17.41
N ILE A 344 -10.75 1.89 16.59
CA ILE A 344 -9.64 1.00 16.99
C ILE A 344 -8.37 1.84 17.25
N SER A 345 -8.01 2.76 16.37
CA SER A 345 -6.82 3.62 16.55
C SER A 345 -6.92 4.49 17.82
N GLN A 346 -8.11 5.01 18.13
CA GLN A 346 -8.37 5.72 19.40
C GLN A 346 -8.16 4.83 20.63
N LYS A 347 -8.65 3.58 20.59
CA LYS A 347 -8.44 2.60 21.68
C LYS A 347 -6.96 2.25 21.86
N LEU A 348 -6.24 2.04 20.75
CA LEU A 348 -4.81 1.76 20.75
C LEU A 348 -4.00 2.92 21.34
N LEU A 349 -4.30 4.15 20.92
CA LEU A 349 -3.67 5.34 21.50
C LEU A 349 -3.97 5.46 22.99
N LYS A 350 -5.23 5.26 23.41
CA LYS A 350 -5.59 5.30 24.84
C LYS A 350 -4.77 4.29 25.64
N SER A 351 -4.67 3.05 25.18
CA SER A 351 -3.85 2.02 25.84
C SER A 351 -2.37 2.40 25.90
N PHE A 352 -1.83 3.01 24.84
CA PHE A 352 -0.47 3.53 24.84
C PHE A 352 -0.28 4.64 25.89
N LEU A 353 -1.21 5.60 25.95
CA LEU A 353 -1.16 6.70 26.91
C LEU A 353 -1.19 6.20 28.37
N ASP A 354 -2.15 5.29 28.66
CA ASP A 354 -2.30 4.69 29.98
C ASP A 354 -1.03 3.93 30.41
N LYS A 355 -0.45 3.13 29.50
CA LYS A 355 0.78 2.35 29.77
C LYS A 355 2.00 3.23 30.04
N ASN A 356 2.04 4.45 29.51
CA ASN A 356 3.20 5.35 29.61
C ASN A 356 2.96 6.53 30.57
N GLY A 357 1.83 6.57 31.29
CA GLY A 357 1.50 7.67 32.23
C GLY A 357 1.36 9.03 31.54
N LEU A 358 0.89 9.06 30.30
CA LEU A 358 0.72 10.26 29.49
C LEU A 358 -0.78 10.63 29.43
N TYR A 359 -1.26 11.47 30.34
CA TYR A 359 -2.66 11.90 30.36
C TYR A 359 -2.94 13.06 29.39
#